data_AF-A0A4R2NEL0-F1
#
_entry.id   AF-A0A4R2NEL0-F1
#
_cell.length_a   1.000
_cell.length_b   1.000
_cell.length_c   1.000
_cell.angle_alpha   90.00
_cell.angle_beta   90.00
_cell.angle_gamma   90.00
#
_symmetry.space_group_name_H-M   'P 1'
#
loop_
_entity.id
_entity.type
_entity.pdbx_description
1 polymer ?
#
loop_
_entity_poly.entity_id
_entity_poly.type
_entity_poly.pdbx_seq_one_letter_code
_entity_poly.pdbx_strand_id
1 'polypeptide(L)'
;MKTPRSTKNAEQGAAGQGAAIVARTGALPTQHDTVTAEVLARLLGGERLTGLDAVYEASTTRLSAVAHHLAKTHGWTIDTTEKAAGCNDGRVAWVVEYHLHPEAIAQAMQDGAGAWCTEVRKARLERRKKAAQAERAAAQANAAHRTRHFHIDQSSLFEGPTA
;
A
#
# COMPACT_ATOMS: atom_id res chain seq x y z
N MET A 1 38.32 -2.35 -27.54
CA MET A 1 36.84 -2.35 -27.45
C MET A 1 36.43 -3.49 -26.52
N LYS A 2 35.83 -3.18 -25.37
CA LYS A 2 35.52 -4.14 -24.32
C LYS A 2 34.02 -4.47 -24.42
N THR A 3 33.69 -5.70 -24.79
CA THR A 3 32.32 -6.18 -24.95
C THR A 3 31.56 -6.03 -23.63
N PRO A 4 30.34 -5.46 -23.61
CA PRO A 4 29.56 -5.39 -22.38
C PRO A 4 29.13 -6.79 -21.95
N ARG A 5 29.31 -7.05 -20.65
CA ARG A 5 29.03 -8.31 -19.98
C ARG A 5 27.54 -8.64 -20.08
N SER A 6 27.31 -9.83 -20.64
CA SER A 6 26.05 -10.56 -20.80
C SER A 6 24.93 -10.18 -19.82
N THR A 7 23.76 -9.94 -20.40
CA THR A 7 22.42 -9.90 -19.81
C THR A 7 22.30 -10.79 -18.58
N LYS A 8 21.87 -10.23 -17.44
CA LYS A 8 21.23 -11.02 -16.39
C LYS A 8 20.09 -11.77 -17.05
N ASN A 9 20.24 -13.08 -17.13
CA ASN A 9 19.31 -14.12 -17.52
C ASN A 9 17.94 -13.58 -17.98
N ALA A 10 17.68 -13.73 -19.27
CA ALA A 10 16.34 -13.94 -19.81
C ALA A 10 15.79 -15.32 -19.38
N GLU A 11 16.06 -15.72 -18.13
CA GLU A 11 15.22 -16.71 -17.46
C GLU A 11 13.93 -15.95 -17.21
N GLN A 12 12.92 -16.27 -18.02
CA GLN A 12 11.54 -16.16 -17.58
C GLN A 12 11.54 -16.64 -16.13
N GLY A 13 11.45 -15.69 -15.19
CA GLY A 13 11.44 -16.01 -13.77
C GLY A 13 10.40 -17.09 -13.62
N ALA A 14 10.85 -18.29 -13.23
CA ALA A 14 10.02 -19.47 -13.18
C ALA A 14 8.69 -19.03 -12.58
N ALA A 15 7.59 -19.26 -13.32
CA ALA A 15 6.25 -19.05 -12.79
C ALA A 15 6.28 -19.76 -11.44
N GLY A 16 6.30 -18.98 -10.35
CA GLY A 16 6.43 -19.54 -9.03
C GLY A 16 5.33 -20.56 -8.94
N GLN A 17 5.69 -21.84 -8.90
CA GLN A 17 4.75 -22.92 -8.65
C GLN A 17 4.37 -22.80 -7.17
N GLY A 18 3.66 -21.71 -6.83
CA GLY A 18 2.81 -21.67 -5.67
C GLY A 18 1.74 -22.70 -5.95
N ALA A 19 1.75 -23.78 -5.17
CA ALA A 19 0.66 -24.74 -5.09
C ALA A 19 -0.66 -23.99 -5.26
N ALA A 20 -1.55 -24.44 -6.16
CA ALA A 20 -2.82 -23.80 -6.45
C ALA A 20 -3.47 -23.38 -5.13
N ILE A 21 -3.31 -22.10 -4.77
CA ILE A 21 -3.79 -21.60 -3.49
C ILE A 21 -5.27 -21.48 -3.76
N VAL A 22 -6.04 -22.43 -3.22
CA VAL A 22 -7.51 -22.39 -3.27
C VAL A 22 -7.92 -20.96 -2.94
N ALA A 23 -8.49 -20.27 -3.93
CA ALA A 23 -8.73 -18.84 -3.88
C ALA A 23 -9.65 -18.55 -2.70
N ARG A 24 -9.06 -18.14 -1.56
CA ARG A 24 -9.82 -17.96 -0.32
C ARG A 24 -10.37 -16.54 -0.28
N THR A 25 -11.69 -16.44 -0.21
CA THR A 25 -12.38 -15.22 0.16
C THR A 25 -12.11 -14.91 1.64
N GLY A 26 -11.72 -13.66 1.91
CA GLY A 26 -11.45 -13.17 3.25
C GLY A 26 -12.63 -12.41 3.85
N ALA A 27 -12.51 -12.03 5.11
CA ALA A 27 -13.46 -11.14 5.77
C ALA A 27 -13.28 -9.69 5.28
N LEU A 28 -14.39 -8.96 5.13
CA LEU A 28 -14.38 -7.55 4.78
C LEU A 28 -13.98 -6.70 6.01
N PRO A 29 -13.10 -5.70 5.85
CA PRO A 29 -12.82 -4.73 6.91
C PRO A 29 -14.07 -4.00 7.37
N THR A 30 -14.21 -3.86 8.69
CA THR A 30 -15.36 -3.18 9.32
C THR A 30 -15.31 -1.66 9.14
N GLN A 31 -14.12 -1.06 9.08
CA GLN A 31 -13.97 0.38 8.85
C GLN A 31 -13.79 0.70 7.35
N HIS A 32 -14.75 1.43 6.79
CA HIS A 32 -14.84 1.73 5.36
C HIS A 32 -13.99 2.91 4.90
N ASP A 33 -13.61 3.83 5.79
CA ASP A 33 -12.89 5.05 5.43
C ASP A 33 -11.34 4.90 5.48
N THR A 34 -10.88 3.65 5.61
CA THR A 34 -9.45 3.31 5.73
C THR A 34 -8.80 3.04 4.37
N VAL A 35 -7.48 3.20 4.31
CA VAL A 35 -6.68 2.82 3.13
C VAL A 35 -6.77 1.33 2.86
N THR A 36 -6.80 0.49 3.91
CA THR A 36 -6.95 -0.97 3.79
C THR A 36 -8.25 -1.33 3.07
N ALA A 37 -9.37 -0.72 3.45
CA ALA A 37 -10.65 -0.92 2.79
C ALA A 37 -10.64 -0.43 1.34
N GLU A 38 -10.05 0.74 1.07
CA GLU A 38 -9.93 1.27 -0.29
C GLU A 38 -9.11 0.36 -1.22
N VAL A 39 -7.96 -0.12 -0.75
CA VAL A 39 -7.11 -1.06 -1.53
C VAL A 39 -7.87 -2.36 -1.81
N LEU A 40 -8.54 -2.95 -0.81
CA LEU A 40 -9.32 -4.16 -1.03
C LEU A 40 -10.48 -3.93 -2.01
N ALA A 41 -11.19 -2.80 -1.91
CA ALA A 41 -12.29 -2.47 -2.83
C ALA A 41 -11.83 -2.34 -4.30
N ARG A 42 -10.60 -1.85 -4.53
CA ARG A 42 -9.99 -1.80 -5.87
C ARG A 42 -9.62 -3.18 -6.39
N LEU A 43 -8.96 -3.99 -5.55
CA LEU A 43 -8.64 -5.37 -5.90
C LEU A 43 -9.89 -6.20 -6.21
N LEU A 44 -10.96 -6.03 -5.43
CA LEU A 44 -12.27 -6.64 -5.69
C LEU A 44 -12.94 -6.09 -6.95
N GLY A 45 -12.62 -4.86 -7.36
CA GLY A 45 -13.00 -4.32 -8.66
C GLY A 45 -12.26 -4.95 -9.84
N GLY A 46 -11.34 -5.88 -9.61
CA GLY A 46 -10.48 -6.47 -10.64
C GLY A 46 -9.28 -5.61 -11.01
N GLU A 47 -9.03 -4.51 -10.28
CA GLU A 47 -7.85 -3.68 -10.51
C GLU A 47 -6.58 -4.44 -10.10
N ARG A 48 -5.52 -4.24 -10.88
CA ARG A 48 -4.17 -4.72 -10.57
C ARG A 48 -3.37 -3.52 -10.12
N LEU A 49 -2.82 -3.57 -8.91
CA LEU A 49 -2.21 -2.40 -8.27
C LEU A 49 -0.70 -2.57 -8.14
N THR A 50 0.06 -1.63 -8.67
CA THR A 50 1.47 -1.45 -8.32
C THR A 50 1.62 -0.49 -7.14
N GLY A 51 2.82 -0.45 -6.55
CA GLY A 51 3.11 0.50 -5.48
C GLY A 51 2.89 1.96 -5.89
N LEU A 52 3.14 2.32 -7.16
CA LEU A 52 2.92 3.67 -7.67
C LEU A 52 1.43 3.96 -7.88
N ASP A 53 0.66 2.99 -8.37
CA ASP A 53 -0.78 3.11 -8.50
C ASP A 53 -1.40 3.40 -7.13
N ALA A 54 -1.00 2.67 -6.08
CA ALA A 54 -1.49 2.91 -4.72
C ALA A 54 -1.17 4.31 -4.19
N VAL A 55 -0.08 4.95 -4.64
CA VAL A 55 0.23 6.34 -4.29
C VAL A 55 -0.78 7.29 -4.92
N TYR A 56 -1.02 7.16 -6.23
CA TYR A 56 -1.94 8.06 -6.94
C TYR A 56 -3.40 7.81 -6.56
N GLU A 57 -3.77 6.54 -6.43
CA GLU A 57 -5.15 6.09 -6.36
C GLU A 57 -5.69 5.94 -4.93
N ALA A 58 -4.82 5.57 -3.98
CA ALA A 58 -5.18 5.33 -2.58
C ALA A 58 -4.36 6.20 -1.60
N SER A 59 -3.53 7.12 -2.10
CA SER A 59 -2.70 8.03 -1.30
C SER A 59 -1.80 7.31 -0.29
N THR A 60 -1.27 6.15 -0.66
CA THR A 60 -0.40 5.35 0.20
C THR A 60 0.83 4.83 -0.54
N THR A 61 1.98 4.93 0.11
CA THR A 61 3.23 4.30 -0.34
C THR A 61 3.40 2.88 0.21
N ARG A 62 2.50 2.43 1.09
CA ARG A 62 2.63 1.19 1.87
C ARG A 62 1.75 0.06 1.35
N LEU A 63 1.62 -0.07 0.03
CA LEU A 63 0.78 -1.11 -0.58
C LEU A 63 1.15 -2.53 -0.09
N SER A 64 2.45 -2.84 -0.01
CA SER A 64 2.93 -4.14 0.46
C SER A 64 2.49 -4.47 1.89
N ALA A 65 2.54 -3.49 2.80
CA ALA A 65 2.09 -3.65 4.17
C ALA A 65 0.56 -3.84 4.25
N VAL A 66 -0.19 -3.13 3.42
CA VAL A 66 -1.65 -3.29 3.34
C VAL A 66 -2.00 -4.69 2.81
N ALA A 67 -1.35 -5.16 1.75
CA ALA A 67 -1.55 -6.50 1.22
C ALA A 67 -1.21 -7.58 2.26
N HIS A 68 -0.10 -7.43 2.98
CA HIS A 68 0.25 -8.34 4.08
C HIS A 68 -0.80 -8.33 5.20
N HIS A 69 -1.32 -7.16 5.57
CA HIS A 69 -2.36 -7.04 6.59
C HIS A 69 -3.69 -7.68 6.14
N LEU A 70 -4.10 -7.49 4.88
CA LEU A 70 -5.27 -8.14 4.30
C LEU A 70 -5.13 -9.67 4.30
N ALA A 71 -3.95 -10.19 3.96
CA ALA A 71 -3.70 -11.61 4.01
C ALA A 71 -3.73 -12.16 5.45
N LYS A 72 -3.01 -11.52 6.36
CA LYS A 72 -2.84 -12.03 7.73
C LYS A 72 -4.07 -11.85 8.61
N THR A 73 -4.72 -10.70 8.56
CA THR A 73 -5.81 -10.33 9.46
C THR A 73 -7.17 -10.64 8.86
N HIS A 74 -7.32 -10.46 7.55
CA HIS A 74 -8.61 -10.63 6.88
C HIS A 74 -8.69 -11.93 6.06
N GLY A 75 -7.58 -12.67 5.90
CA GLY A 75 -7.57 -13.98 5.24
C GLY A 75 -7.65 -13.92 3.71
N TRP A 76 -7.40 -12.76 3.10
CA TRP A 76 -7.41 -12.62 1.64
C TRP A 76 -6.18 -13.25 1.00
N THR A 77 -6.39 -14.04 -0.05
CA THR A 77 -5.29 -14.52 -0.90
C THR A 77 -5.01 -13.49 -1.98
N ILE A 78 -3.90 -12.76 -1.85
CA ILE A 78 -3.47 -11.74 -2.82
C ILE A 78 -2.26 -12.28 -3.59
N ASP A 79 -2.42 -12.36 -4.90
CA ASP A 79 -1.38 -12.80 -5.80
C ASP A 79 -0.48 -11.64 -6.20
N THR A 80 0.77 -11.96 -6.51
CA THR A 80 1.79 -10.99 -6.92
C THR A 80 2.40 -11.38 -8.25
N THR A 81 2.78 -10.38 -9.03
CA THR A 81 3.49 -10.57 -10.30
C THR A 81 4.56 -9.51 -10.42
N GLU A 82 5.79 -9.93 -10.71
CA GLU A 82 6.89 -8.99 -10.96
C GLU A 82 6.82 -8.46 -12.39
N LYS A 83 7.03 -7.14 -12.54
CA LYS A 83 6.98 -6.44 -13.82
C LYS A 83 8.17 -5.51 -13.95
N ALA A 84 8.81 -5.51 -15.11
CA ALA A 84 9.84 -4.54 -15.44
C ALA A 84 9.20 -3.18 -15.77
N ALA A 85 9.72 -2.11 -15.19
CA ALA A 85 9.31 -0.73 -15.40
C ALA A 85 10.53 0.13 -15.77
N GLY A 86 10.43 0.88 -16.86
CA GLY A 86 11.47 1.84 -17.28
C GLY A 86 11.46 3.07 -16.38
N CYS A 87 12.63 3.47 -15.91
CA CYS A 87 12.85 4.72 -15.17
C CYS A 87 13.29 5.84 -16.12
N ASN A 88 12.98 7.09 -15.75
CA ASN A 88 13.28 8.28 -16.56
C ASN A 88 14.79 8.51 -16.78
N ASP A 89 15.65 7.92 -15.94
CA ASP A 89 17.11 7.96 -16.06
C ASP A 89 17.69 6.80 -16.88
N GLY A 90 16.84 6.04 -17.58
CA GLY A 90 17.22 4.92 -18.45
C GLY A 90 17.43 3.59 -17.72
N ARG A 91 17.24 3.53 -16.40
CA ARG A 91 17.29 2.26 -15.64
C ARG A 91 16.01 1.45 -15.83
N VAL A 92 16.11 0.14 -15.58
CA VAL A 92 14.95 -0.75 -15.44
C VAL A 92 14.79 -1.11 -13.96
N ALA A 93 13.63 -0.81 -13.40
CA ALA A 93 13.23 -1.24 -12.08
C ALA A 93 12.27 -2.44 -12.18
N TRP A 94 12.34 -3.35 -11.22
CA TRP A 94 11.36 -4.43 -11.07
C TRP A 94 10.35 -4.02 -10.01
N VAL A 95 9.08 -3.93 -10.40
CA VAL A 95 7.97 -3.56 -9.52
C VAL A 95 7.05 -4.74 -9.31
N VAL A 96 6.41 -4.79 -8.15
CA VAL A 96 5.43 -5.82 -7.82
C VAL A 96 4.04 -5.28 -8.10
N GLU A 97 3.26 -6.06 -8.84
CA GLU A 97 1.84 -5.86 -9.09
C GLU A 97 1.03 -6.82 -8.23
N TYR A 98 0.02 -6.31 -7.54
CA TYR A 98 -0.85 -7.05 -6.63
C TYR A 98 -2.25 -7.21 -7.24
N HIS A 99 -2.84 -8.40 -7.15
CA HIS A 99 -4.16 -8.69 -7.70
C HIS A 99 -4.86 -9.82 -6.92
N LEU A 100 -6.18 -9.93 -7.08
CA LEU A 100 -6.96 -11.06 -6.56
C LEU A 100 -7.26 -12.05 -7.69
N HIS A 101 -7.35 -13.34 -7.34
CA HIS A 101 -7.81 -14.36 -8.27
C HIS A 101 -9.27 -14.08 -8.71
N PRO A 102 -9.62 -14.21 -10.01
CA PRO A 102 -10.97 -13.92 -10.50
C PRO A 102 -12.07 -14.70 -9.77
N GLU A 103 -11.82 -15.94 -9.37
CA GLU A 103 -12.79 -16.76 -8.62
C GLU A 103 -13.05 -16.20 -7.21
N ALA A 104 -12.03 -15.71 -6.52
CA ALA A 104 -12.21 -15.06 -5.22
C ALA A 104 -13.01 -13.76 -5.35
N ILE A 105 -12.79 -13.00 -6.43
CA ILE A 105 -13.58 -11.81 -6.72
C ILE A 105 -15.04 -12.19 -6.97
N ALA A 106 -15.30 -13.19 -7.83
CA ALA A 106 -16.65 -13.62 -8.16
C ALA A 106 -17.41 -14.10 -6.92
N GLN A 107 -16.77 -14.93 -6.08
CA GLN A 107 -17.36 -15.40 -4.83
C GLN A 107 -17.64 -14.23 -3.87
N ALA A 108 -16.68 -13.32 -3.66
CA ALA A 108 -16.88 -12.16 -2.80
C ALA A 108 -18.04 -11.27 -3.30
N MET A 109 -18.18 -11.09 -4.60
CA MET A 109 -19.29 -10.33 -5.19
C MET A 109 -20.64 -11.02 -4.97
N GLN A 110 -20.70 -12.34 -5.07
CA GLN A 110 -21.90 -13.12 -4.72
C GLN A 110 -22.25 -12.98 -3.22
N ASP A 111 -21.24 -12.90 -2.36
CA ASP A 111 -21.39 -12.71 -0.91
C ASP A 111 -21.74 -11.26 -0.53
N GLY A 112 -21.95 -10.37 -1.51
CA GLY A 112 -22.40 -8.99 -1.30
C GLY A 112 -21.29 -7.95 -1.21
N ALA A 113 -20.05 -8.28 -1.57
CA ALA A 113 -18.94 -7.32 -1.53
C ALA A 113 -19.15 -6.08 -2.43
N GLY A 114 -20.02 -6.16 -3.44
CA GLY A 114 -20.35 -5.01 -4.29
C GLY A 114 -21.01 -3.85 -3.52
N ALA A 115 -21.92 -4.15 -2.60
CA ALA A 115 -22.52 -3.14 -1.73
C ALA A 115 -21.48 -2.53 -0.80
N TRP A 116 -20.63 -3.37 -0.20
CA TRP A 116 -19.54 -2.93 0.65
C TRP A 116 -18.54 -2.02 -0.10
N CYS A 117 -18.14 -2.37 -1.32
CA CYS A 117 -17.24 -1.55 -2.15
C CYS A 117 -17.83 -0.16 -2.42
N THR A 118 -19.15 -0.07 -2.60
CA THR A 118 -19.86 1.20 -2.82
C THR A 118 -19.79 2.07 -1.56
N GLU A 119 -20.05 1.49 -0.39
CA GLU A 119 -19.95 2.20 0.89
C GLU A 119 -18.52 2.65 1.20
N VAL A 120 -17.50 1.84 0.87
CA VAL A 120 -16.08 2.24 0.97
C VAL A 120 -15.79 3.45 0.10
N ARG A 121 -16.16 3.42 -1.18
CA ARG A 121 -15.91 4.56 -2.10
C ARG A 121 -16.58 5.83 -1.58
N LYS A 122 -17.82 5.73 -1.10
CA LYS A 122 -18.55 6.84 -0.49
C LYS A 122 -17.85 7.37 0.76
N ALA A 123 -17.49 6.51 1.70
CA ALA A 123 -16.80 6.90 2.93
C ALA A 123 -15.45 7.59 2.66
N ARG A 124 -14.69 7.08 1.67
CA ARG A 124 -13.42 7.68 1.24
C ARG A 124 -13.60 9.04 0.59
N LEU A 125 -14.64 9.21 -0.24
CA LEU A 125 -14.98 10.52 -0.81
C LEU A 125 -15.31 11.54 0.28
N GLU A 126 -16.15 11.17 1.26
CA GLU A 126 -16.48 12.05 2.39
C GLU A 126 -15.26 12.39 3.24
N ARG A 127 -14.36 11.43 3.45
CA ARG A 127 -13.10 11.68 4.16
C ARG A 127 -12.20 12.66 3.39
N ARG A 128 -12.11 12.53 2.06
CA ARG A 128 -11.34 13.43 1.21
C ARG A 128 -11.88 14.87 1.22
N LYS A 129 -13.20 15.07 1.35
CA LYS A 129 -13.77 16.43 1.52
C LYS A 129 -13.23 17.15 2.76
N LYS A 130 -12.86 16.40 3.81
CA LYS A 130 -12.28 16.94 5.04
C LYS A 130 -10.75 17.11 4.99
N ALA A 131 -10.11 16.86 3.83
CA ALA A 131 -8.65 16.86 3.70
C ALA A 131 -8.02 18.19 4.14
N ALA A 132 -8.54 19.34 3.69
CA ALA A 132 -7.98 20.65 4.07
C ALA A 132 -8.02 20.90 5.59
N GLN A 133 -9.07 20.42 6.27
CA GLN A 133 -9.14 20.49 7.74
C GLN A 133 -8.11 19.54 8.38
N ALA A 134 -8.00 18.33 7.86
CA ALA A 134 -7.03 17.33 8.33
C ALA A 134 -5.58 17.81 8.13
N GLU A 135 -5.26 18.48 7.03
CA GLU A 135 -3.94 19.06 6.77
C GLU A 135 -3.59 20.12 7.81
N ARG A 136 -4.53 21.01 8.15
CA ARG A 136 -4.32 22.01 9.22
C ARG A 136 -4.07 21.34 10.56
N ALA A 137 -4.87 20.34 10.91
CA ALA A 137 -4.69 19.59 12.16
C ALA A 137 -3.35 18.83 12.19
N ALA A 138 -2.95 18.22 11.08
CA ALA A 138 -1.67 17.53 10.94
C ALA A 138 -0.49 18.51 11.05
N ALA A 139 -0.58 19.70 10.44
CA ALA A 139 0.44 20.74 10.57
C ALA A 139 0.60 21.20 12.03
N GLN A 140 -0.51 21.38 12.75
CA GLN A 140 -0.50 21.72 14.18
C GLN A 140 0.14 20.60 15.03
N ALA A 141 -0.26 19.34 14.82
CA ALA A 141 0.33 18.20 15.51
C ALA A 141 1.83 18.07 15.22
N ASN A 142 2.25 18.23 13.97
CA ASN A 142 3.66 18.18 13.58
C ASN A 142 4.48 19.36 14.15
N ALA A 143 3.88 20.54 14.30
CA ALA A 143 4.51 21.67 14.96
C ALA A 143 4.70 21.39 16.46
N ALA A 144 3.67 20.87 17.14
CA ALA A 144 3.75 20.47 18.54
C ALA A 144 4.74 19.32 18.79
N HIS A 145 4.86 18.38 17.84
CA HIS A 145 5.85 17.32 17.92
C HIS A 145 7.28 17.86 17.76
N ARG A 146 7.49 18.81 16.84
CA ARG A 146 8.78 19.48 16.68
C ARG A 146 9.20 20.23 17.94
N THR A 147 8.31 20.99 18.57
CA THR A 147 8.64 21.72 19.80
C THR A 147 9.03 20.79 20.95
N ARG A 148 8.42 19.59 21.05
CA ARG A 148 8.82 18.55 22.02
C ARG A 148 10.20 17.97 21.75
N HIS A 149 10.56 17.74 20.49
CA HIS A 149 11.89 17.23 20.13
C HIS A 149 13.00 18.27 20.28
N PHE A 150 12.70 19.56 20.13
CA PHE A 150 13.66 20.65 20.35
C PHE A 150 13.96 20.92 21.83
N HIS A 151 13.26 20.29 22.79
CA HIS A 151 13.44 20.56 24.22
C HIS A 151 14.45 19.64 24.93
N ILE A 152 15.15 18.77 24.21
CA ILE A 152 16.38 18.14 24.71
C ILE A 152 17.54 19.00 24.21
N ASP A 153 17.75 20.14 24.85
CA ASP A 153 18.91 20.96 24.56
C ASP A 153 20.13 20.29 25.22
N GLN A 154 20.99 19.68 24.40
CA GLN A 154 22.26 19.10 24.85
C GLN A 154 23.18 20.14 25.50
N SER A 155 22.91 21.44 25.33
CA SER A 155 23.63 22.52 26.03
C SER A 155 23.52 22.39 27.56
N SER A 156 22.34 21.99 28.06
CA SER A 156 22.08 21.79 29.50
C SER A 156 22.85 20.62 30.13
N LEU A 157 23.46 19.75 29.31
CA LEU A 157 24.28 18.62 29.78
C LEU A 157 25.73 19.01 30.11
N PHE A 158 26.19 20.19 29.66
CA PHE A 158 27.57 20.65 29.79
C PHE A 158 27.72 21.91 30.68
N GLU A 159 26.62 22.52 31.12
CA GLU A 159 26.66 23.57 32.14
C GLU A 159 26.81 22.94 33.54
N GLY A 160 28.05 22.61 33.91
CA GLY A 160 28.41 22.28 35.29
C GLY A 160 28.28 23.49 36.21
N PRO A 161 28.20 23.30 37.55
CA PRO A 161 28.06 24.41 38.48
C PRO A 161 29.30 25.32 38.41
N THR A 162 29.09 26.58 38.03
CA THR A 162 30.10 27.64 38.17
C THR A 162 30.40 27.84 39.65
N ALA A 163 31.65 27.57 40.04
CA ALA A 163 32.20 27.82 41.37
C ALA A 163 32.41 29.32 41.64
#